data_AF-A0A925K1I1-F1
#
_entry.id   AF-A0A925K1I1-F1
#
_cell.length_a   1.000
_cell.length_b   1.000
_cell.length_c   1.000
_cell.angle_alpha   90.00
_cell.angle_beta   90.00
_cell.angle_gamma   90.00
#
_symmetry.space_group_name_H-M   'P 1'
#
loop_
_entity.id
_entity.type
_entity.pdbx_description
1 polymer ?
#
loop_
_entity_poly.entity_id
_entity_poly.type
_entity_poly.pdbx_seq_one_letter_code
_entity_poly.pdbx_strand_id
1 'polypeptide(L)' 'MNEIIYASATQLARAIREGEVSSEEVVSAYLGRIEEVNPKVNALVQVTADAARER' A
#
# COMPACT_ATOMS: atom_id res chain seq x y z
N MET A 1 -1.02 -7.87 9.32
CA MET A 1 -0.73 -6.57 8.68
C MET A 1 0.51 -6.57 7.78
N ASN A 2 1.55 -7.38 8.05
CA ASN A 2 2.70 -7.53 7.13
C ASN A 2 2.38 -8.22 5.80
N GLU A 3 1.37 -9.10 5.73
CA GLU A 3 1.11 -9.87 4.50
C GLU A 3 0.76 -9.02 3.29
N ILE A 4 0.04 -7.91 3.46
CA ILE A 4 -0.40 -7.04 2.35
C ILE A 4 0.82 -6.43 1.63
N ILE A 5 1.80 -5.91 2.37
CA ILE A 5 2.96 -5.23 1.78
C ILE A 5 4.01 -6.18 1.19
N TYR A 6 3.93 -7.47 1.51
CA TYR A 6 4.79 -8.53 0.97
C TYR A 6 4.08 -9.43 -0.07
N ALA A 7 2.77 -9.26 -0.24
CA ALA A 7 2.00 -9.99 -1.25
C ALA A 7 2.40 -9.57 -2.67
N SER A 8 2.31 -10.50 -3.62
CA SER A 8 2.48 -10.19 -5.03
C SER A 8 1.30 -9.36 -5.56
N ALA A 9 1.51 -8.67 -6.68
CA ALA A 9 0.45 -7.94 -7.36
C ALA A 9 -0.74 -8.85 -7.74
N THR A 10 -0.49 -10.10 -8.12
CA THR A 10 -1.55 -11.06 -8.47
C THR A 10 -2.34 -11.54 -7.24
N GLN A 11 -1.66 -11.71 -6.09
CA GLN A 11 -2.34 -12.04 -4.83
C GLN A 11 -3.23 -10.90 -4.35
N LEU A 12 -2.72 -9.65 -4.39
CA LEU A 12 -3.51 -8.47 -4.04
C LEU A 12 -4.72 -8.29 -4.98
N ALA A 13 -4.51 -8.43 -6.29
CA ALA A 13 -5.61 -8.33 -7.26
C ALA A 13 -6.68 -9.39 -7.06
N ARG A 14 -6.29 -10.60 -6.63
CA ARG A 14 -7.22 -11.67 -6.28
C ARG A 14 -8.00 -11.34 -5.00
N ALA A 15 -7.29 -10.98 -3.94
CA ALA A 15 -7.89 -10.65 -2.65
C ALA A 15 -8.89 -9.48 -2.76
N ILE A 16 -8.58 -8.46 -3.58
CA ILE A 16 -9.50 -7.35 -3.87
C ILE A 16 -10.75 -7.84 -4.60
N ARG A 17 -10.59 -8.72 -5.59
CA ARG A 17 -11.72 -9.28 -6.36
C ARG A 17 -12.62 -10.19 -5.51
N GLU A 18 -12.02 -10.93 -4.59
CA GLU A 18 -12.71 -11.80 -3.64
C GLU A 18 -13.32 -11.01 -2.46
N GLY A 19 -13.01 -9.71 -2.34
CA GLY A 19 -13.53 -8.83 -1.29
C GLY A 19 -12.87 -9.03 0.07
N GLU A 20 -11.72 -9.72 0.12
CA GLU A 20 -10.97 -10.00 1.34
C GLU A 20 -10.23 -8.76 1.86
N VAL A 21 -9.82 -7.87 0.95
CA VAL A 21 -9.22 -6.56 1.27
C VAL A 21 -9.74 -5.52 0.28
N SER A 22 -9.95 -4.29 0.74
CA SER A 22 -10.29 -3.17 -0.13
C SER A 22 -9.05 -2.47 -0.70
N SER A 23 -9.20 -1.80 -1.84
CA SER A 23 -8.13 -0.96 -2.40
C SER A 23 -7.66 0.12 -1.42
N GLU A 24 -8.57 0.65 -0.61
CA GLU A 24 -8.27 1.68 0.40
C GLU A 24 -7.39 1.14 1.54
N GLU A 25 -7.65 -0.09 2.00
CA GLU A 25 -6.82 -0.77 3.00
C GLU A 25 -5.42 -1.05 2.45
N VAL A 26 -5.32 -1.49 1.19
CA VAL A 26 -4.03 -1.76 0.53
C VAL A 26 -3.21 -0.48 0.42
N VAL A 27 -3.79 0.61 -0.09
CA VAL A 27 -3.11 1.91 -0.20
C VAL A 27 -2.66 2.41 1.17
N SER A 28 -3.53 2.32 2.18
CA SER A 28 -3.20 2.77 3.53
C SER A 28 -2.05 1.97 4.16
N ALA A 29 -2.00 0.65 3.91
CA ALA A 29 -0.91 -0.20 4.39
C ALA A 29 0.45 0.18 3.76
N TYR A 30 0.48 0.45 2.45
CA TYR A 30 1.72 0.90 1.78
C TYR A 30 2.15 2.29 2.22
N LEU A 31 1.23 3.24 2.39
CA LEU A 31 1.56 4.58 2.89
C LEU A 31 2.15 4.54 4.30
N GLY A 32 1.56 3.75 5.20
CA GLY A 32 2.13 3.56 6.55
C GLY A 32 3.54 2.94 6.50
N ARG A 33 3.78 2.00 5.58
CA ARG A 33 5.12 1.42 5.40
C ARG A 33 6.13 2.42 4.87
N ILE A 34 5.71 3.29 3.94
CA ILE A 34 6.53 4.36 3.41
C ILE A 34 6.94 5.32 4.53
N GLU A 35 6.01 5.74 5.38
CA GLU A 35 6.29 6.61 6.53
C GLU A 35 7.32 5.98 7.50
N GLU A 36 7.24 4.67 7.73
CA GLU A 36 8.15 3.96 8.65
C GLU A 36 9.58 3.78 8.07
N VAL A 37 9.69 3.52 6.77
CA VAL A 37 10.96 3.08 6.14
C VAL A 37 11.66 4.17 5.37
N ASN A 38 10.91 4.98 4.63
CA ASN A 38 11.49 5.97 3.72
C ASN A 38 12.46 6.95 4.41
N PRO A 39 12.26 7.37 5.68
CA PRO A 39 13.25 8.20 6.38
C PRO A 39 14.64 7.55 6.52
N LYS A 40 14.74 6.21 6.47
CA LYS A 40 15.99 5.47 6.61
C LYS A 40 16.70 5.21 5.29
N VAL A 41 15.93 5.02 4.21
CA VAL A 41 16.45 4.62 2.90
C VAL A 41 16.42 5.74 1.86
N ASN A 42 15.61 6.78 2.09
CA ASN A 42 15.39 7.92 1.20
C ASN A 42 15.10 7.50 -0.26
N ALA A 43 14.23 6.52 -0.44
CA ALA A 43 13.91 5.93 -1.74
C ALA A 43 12.81 6.70 -2.48
N LEU A 44 11.96 7.43 -1.75
CA LEU A 44 10.87 8.24 -2.27
C LEU A 44 11.11 9.70 -1.92
N VAL A 45 11.27 10.54 -2.94
CA VAL A 45 11.44 11.99 -2.80
C VAL A 45 10.12 12.75 -2.69
N GLN A 46 9.04 12.19 -3.23
CA GLN A 46 7.70 12.76 -3.18
C GLN A 46 6.68 11.64 -2.99
N VAL A 47 5.77 11.82 -2.04
CA VAL A 47 4.68 10.87 -1.76
C VAL A 47 3.35 11.59 -2.01
N THR A 48 2.54 11.10 -2.95
CA THR A 48 1.24 11.68 -3.31
C THR A 48 0.10 10.95 -2.58
N ALA A 49 0.15 10.97 -1.24
CA ALA A 49 -0.76 10.18 -0.40
C ALA A 49 -2.24 10.51 -0.62
N ASP A 50 -2.57 11.80 -0.75
CA ASP A 50 -3.96 12.24 -0.93
C ASP A 50 -4.52 11.82 -2.29
N ALA A 51 -3.76 12.04 -3.36
CA ALA A 51 -4.13 11.60 -4.70
C ALA A 51 -4.28 10.07 -4.80
N ALA A 52 -3.49 9.31 -4.03
CA ALA A 52 -3.61 7.85 -3.99
C ALA A 52 -4.87 7.35 -3.27
N ARG A 53 -5.49 8.18 -2.43
CA ARG A 53 -6.75 7.90 -1.73
C ARG A 53 -7.98 8.44 -2.46
N GLU A 54 -7.78 9.28 -3.48
CA GLU A 54 -8.85 9.83 -4.29
C GLU A 54 -9.52 8.70 -5.12
N ARG A 55 -10.85 8.71 -5.20
CA ARG A 55 -11.67 7.69 -5.87
C ARG A 55 -12.20 8.18 -7.20
#